data_AF-A0A6M3XUU1-F1
#
_entry.id   AF-A0A6M3XUU1-F1
#
_cell.length_a   1.000
_cell.length_b   1.000
_cell.length_c   1.000
_cell.angle_alpha   90.00
_cell.angle_beta   90.00
_cell.angle_gamma   90.00
#
_symmetry.space_group_name_H-M   'P 1'
#
loop_
_entity.id
_entity.type
_entity.pdbx_description
1 polymer ?
#
loop_
_entity_poly.entity_id
_entity_poly.type
_entity_poly.pdbx_seq_one_letter_code
_entity_poly.pdbx_strand_id
1 'polypeptide(L)'
;QASLADLDILRRTRRMEYFRIVNWDNMLYPQYEDKMQKTIAPDIWKWLQSEAKRKLAEKPVAHPAVRAHWQSIVDGIVPFGYNVVEE
;
A
#
# COMPACT_ATOMS: atom_id res chain seq x y z
N GLN A 1 11.58 -19.46 -9.62
CA GLN A 1 10.42 -20.37 -9.83
C GLN A 1 9.79 -20.86 -8.50
N ALA A 2 9.94 -20.14 -7.37
CA ALA A 2 9.36 -20.53 -6.08
C ALA A 2 7.88 -20.13 -5.86
N SER A 3 7.33 -19.24 -6.69
CA SER A 3 6.11 -18.50 -6.33
C SER A 3 4.82 -19.33 -6.30
N LEU A 4 4.65 -20.35 -7.15
CA LEU A 4 3.39 -21.11 -7.20
C LEU A 4 3.30 -22.20 -6.12
N ALA A 5 4.44 -22.80 -5.76
CA ALA A 5 4.49 -23.86 -4.75
C ALA A 5 4.21 -23.32 -3.34
N ASP A 6 4.81 -22.18 -2.99
CA ASP A 6 4.64 -21.58 -1.66
C ASP A 6 3.20 -21.08 -1.43
N LEU A 7 2.57 -20.52 -2.47
CA LEU A 7 1.17 -20.09 -2.39
C LEU A 7 0.20 -21.27 -2.28
N ASP A 8 0.50 -22.39 -2.95
CA ASP A 8 -0.31 -23.61 -2.82
C ASP A 8 -0.14 -24.26 -1.44
N ILE A 9 1.06 -24.19 -0.85
CA ILE A 9 1.28 -24.60 0.55
C ILE A 9 0.44 -23.75 1.50
N LEU A 10 0.47 -22.41 1.37
CA LEU A 10 -0.35 -21.52 2.20
C LEU A 10 -1.84 -21.84 2.07
N ARG A 11 -2.32 -22.01 0.82
CA ARG A 11 -3.70 -22.39 0.52
C ARG A 11 -4.12 -23.65 1.27
N ARG A 12 -3.31 -24.71 1.19
CA ARG A 12 -3.58 -26.02 1.80
C ARG A 12 -3.48 -26.00 3.32
N THR A 13 -2.42 -25.39 3.85
CA THR A 13 -2.11 -25.43 5.30
C THR A 13 -3.00 -24.50 6.12
N ARG A 14 -3.40 -23.36 5.56
CA ARG A 14 -4.26 -22.36 6.23
C ARG A 14 -5.73 -22.45 5.84
N ARG A 15 -6.10 -23.41 4.99
CA ARG A 15 -7.47 -23.59 4.46
C ARG A 15 -8.04 -22.30 3.86
N MET A 16 -7.23 -21.60 3.06
CA MET A 16 -7.66 -20.38 2.38
C MET A 16 -8.23 -20.75 1.01
N GLU A 17 -9.47 -20.40 0.71
CA GLU A 17 -10.09 -20.71 -0.59
C GLU A 17 -9.98 -19.55 -1.59
N TYR A 18 -10.28 -18.33 -1.13
CA TYR A 18 -10.18 -17.11 -1.93
C TYR A 18 -9.28 -16.12 -1.20
N PHE A 19 -8.11 -15.82 -1.77
CA PHE A 19 -7.18 -14.87 -1.20
C PHE A 19 -6.40 -14.13 -2.28
N ARG A 20 -5.86 -12.97 -1.90
CA ARG A 20 -4.92 -12.21 -2.72
C ARG A 20 -3.80 -11.68 -1.84
N ILE A 21 -2.61 -11.58 -2.41
CA ILE A 21 -1.50 -10.85 -1.81
C ILE A 21 -1.60 -9.40 -2.24
N VAL A 22 -1.40 -8.50 -1.29
CA VAL A 22 -1.44 -7.06 -1.51
C VAL A 22 -0.06 -6.50 -1.18
N ASN A 23 0.50 -5.72 -2.10
CA ASN A 23 1.69 -4.94 -1.83
C ASN A 23 1.27 -3.51 -1.47
N TRP A 24 1.40 -3.15 -0.19
CA TRP A 24 1.00 -1.83 0.32
C TRP A 24 1.92 -0.69 -0.14
N ASP A 25 3.16 -0.96 -0.57
CA ASP A 25 4.06 0.08 -1.15
C ASP A 25 3.45 0.69 -2.43
N ASN A 26 2.58 -0.04 -3.13
CA ASN A 26 1.88 0.47 -4.30
C ASN A 26 0.98 1.67 -3.97
N MET A 27 0.49 1.81 -2.74
CA MET A 27 -0.32 2.96 -2.34
C MET A 27 0.45 4.28 -2.36
N LEU A 28 1.78 4.22 -2.35
CA LEU A 28 2.64 5.40 -2.47
C LEU A 28 2.73 5.92 -3.91
N TYR A 29 2.14 5.26 -4.89
CA TYR A 29 2.22 5.71 -6.27
C TYR A 29 0.81 5.86 -6.87
N PRO A 30 0.48 7.04 -7.43
CA PRO A 30 -0.87 7.34 -7.93
C PRO A 30 -1.31 6.38 -9.06
N GLN A 31 -0.36 5.83 -9.80
CA GLN A 31 -0.60 4.91 -10.93
C GLN A 31 -1.20 3.54 -10.56
N TYR A 32 -1.32 3.19 -9.28
CA TYR A 32 -1.83 1.90 -8.83
C TYR A 32 -3.23 1.97 -8.20
N GLU A 33 -3.93 3.10 -8.37
CA GLU A 33 -5.28 3.33 -7.85
C GLU A 33 -6.24 2.16 -8.14
N ASP A 34 -6.21 1.65 -9.37
CA ASP A 34 -7.08 0.58 -9.89
C ASP A 34 -6.86 -0.78 -9.19
N LYS A 35 -5.72 -0.97 -8.52
CA LYS A 35 -5.31 -2.25 -7.93
C LYS A 35 -5.53 -2.33 -6.42
N MET A 36 -5.85 -1.21 -5.78
CA MET A 36 -5.87 -1.06 -4.32
C MET A 36 -7.27 -1.24 -3.72
N GLN A 37 -7.31 -1.65 -2.45
CA GLN A 37 -8.55 -1.86 -1.69
C GLN A 37 -9.07 -0.55 -1.11
N LYS A 38 -10.38 -0.47 -0.84
CA LYS A 38 -11.07 0.76 -0.37
C LYS A 38 -10.92 1.07 1.13
N THR A 39 -10.27 0.19 1.88
CA THR A 39 -10.14 0.26 3.33
C THR A 39 -8.70 0.03 3.75
N ILE A 40 -8.22 0.82 4.70
CA ILE A 40 -6.85 0.75 5.24
C ILE A 40 -6.93 0.61 6.76
N ALA A 41 -6.20 -0.36 7.30
CA ALA A 41 -6.04 -0.53 8.74
C ALA A 41 -5.17 0.61 9.33
N PRO A 42 -5.43 1.09 10.56
CA PRO A 42 -4.74 2.25 11.13
C PRO A 42 -3.21 2.12 11.21
N ASP A 43 -2.71 0.91 11.45
CA ASP A 43 -1.26 0.66 11.53
C ASP A 43 -0.58 0.72 10.16
N ILE A 44 -1.26 0.24 9.11
CA ILE A 44 -0.78 0.37 7.72
C ILE A 44 -0.78 1.84 7.32
N TRP A 45 -1.77 2.62 7.76
CA TRP A 45 -1.82 4.06 7.51
C TRP A 45 -0.63 4.80 8.14
N LYS A 46 -0.32 4.54 9.41
CA LYS A 46 0.85 5.10 10.10
C LYS A 46 2.16 4.73 9.41
N TRP A 47 2.28 3.47 8.97
CA TRP A 47 3.43 3.01 8.21
C TRP A 47 3.56 3.74 6.88
N LEU A 48 2.45 3.93 6.15
CA LEU A 48 2.43 4.62 4.86
C LEU A 48 2.90 6.07 4.97
N GLN A 49 2.46 6.78 6.01
CA GLN A 49 2.92 8.16 6.30
C GLN A 49 4.41 8.22 6.58
N SER A 50 4.93 7.27 7.37
CA SER A 50 6.36 7.19 7.70
C SER A 50 7.19 6.93 6.45
N GLU A 51 6.74 6.02 5.60
CA GLU A 51 7.41 5.66 4.36
C GLU A 51 7.34 6.78 3.31
N ALA A 52 6.22 7.48 3.19
CA ALA A 52 6.08 8.66 2.33
C ALA A 52 7.05 9.78 2.75
N LYS A 53 7.15 10.05 4.06
CA LYS A 53 8.11 11.03 4.61
C LYS A 53 9.56 10.63 4.31
N ARG A 54 9.88 9.34 4.45
CA ARG A 54 11.21 8.80 4.12
C ARG A 54 11.53 8.98 2.63
N LYS A 55 10.62 8.59 1.73
CA LYS A 55 10.83 8.73 0.28
C LYS A 55 10.93 10.19 -0.17
N LEU A 56 10.21 11.12 0.45
CA LEU A 56 10.36 12.56 0.20
C LEU A 56 11.76 13.07 0.55
N ALA A 57 12.36 12.57 1.63
CA ALA A 57 13.71 12.97 2.04
C ALA A 57 14.81 12.33 1.17
N GLU A 58 14.66 11.05 0.82
CA GLU A 58 15.67 10.29 0.08
C GLU A 58 15.63 10.50 -1.44
N LYS A 59 14.47 10.82 -2.01
CA LYS A 59 14.27 10.89 -3.47
C LYS A 59 13.77 12.26 -3.95
N PRO A 60 14.64 13.28 -3.97
CA PRO A 60 14.24 14.63 -4.39
C PRO A 60 13.89 14.73 -5.89
N VAL A 61 14.39 13.80 -6.71
CA VAL A 61 14.23 13.79 -8.19
C VAL A 61 12.97 13.01 -8.64
N ALA A 62 12.14 12.54 -7.71
CA ALA A 62 10.89 11.87 -8.09
C ALA A 62 9.96 12.82 -8.87
N HIS A 63 9.15 12.25 -9.77
CA HIS A 63 8.22 13.01 -10.61
C HIS A 63 7.31 13.91 -9.76
N PRO A 64 7.02 15.16 -10.16
CA PRO A 64 6.25 16.11 -9.35
C PRO A 64 4.91 15.57 -8.86
N ALA A 65 4.18 14.83 -9.71
CA ALA A 65 2.91 14.19 -9.33
C ALA A 65 3.07 13.13 -8.22
N VAL A 66 4.16 12.38 -8.23
CA VAL A 66 4.47 11.37 -7.19
C VAL A 66 4.85 12.05 -5.88
N ARG A 67 5.62 13.15 -5.95
CA ARG A 67 5.97 13.94 -4.77
C ARG A 67 4.75 14.61 -4.14
N ALA A 68 3.86 15.17 -4.97
CA ALA A 68 2.59 15.73 -4.50
C ALA A 68 1.73 14.67 -3.81
N HIS A 69 1.69 13.45 -4.35
CA HIS A 69 1.01 12.32 -3.73
C HIS A 69 1.64 11.88 -2.40
N TRP A 70 2.97 11.84 -2.30
CA TRP A 70 3.62 11.56 -1.01
C TRP A 70 3.35 12.65 0.02
N GLN A 71 3.34 13.92 -0.41
CA GLN A 71 3.05 15.04 0.47
C GLN A 71 1.61 14.98 0.98
N SER A 72 0.62 14.69 0.13
CA SER A 72 -0.78 14.56 0.56
C SER A 72 -0.96 13.45 1.60
N ILE A 73 -0.26 12.33 1.46
CA ILE A 73 -0.26 11.24 2.46
C ILE A 73 0.29 11.72 3.80
N VAL A 74 1.42 12.44 3.79
CA VAL A 74 2.04 13.02 5.00
C VAL A 74 1.11 14.04 5.65
N ASP A 75 0.38 14.82 4.85
CA ASP A 75 -0.58 15.83 5.31
C ASP A 75 -1.87 15.20 5.86
N GLY A 76 -2.00 13.88 5.84
CA GLY A 76 -3.15 13.16 6.39
C GLY A 76 -4.28 12.92 5.40
N ILE A 77 -4.09 13.27 4.11
CA ILE A 77 -5.06 12.99 3.06
C ILE A 77 -4.88 11.55 2.62
N VAL A 78 -5.87 10.73 2.96
CA VAL A 78 -5.88 9.32 2.56
C VAL A 78 -6.01 9.24 1.05
N PRO A 79 -5.07 8.57 0.36
CA PRO A 79 -5.06 8.51 -1.09
C PRO A 79 -6.29 7.74 -1.60
N PHE A 80 -6.81 8.12 -2.76
CA PHE A 80 -7.88 7.42 -3.49
C PHE A 80 -9.25 7.33 -2.76
N GLY A 81 -9.51 8.22 -1.80
CA GLY A 81 -10.83 8.35 -1.16
C GLY A 81 -11.17 7.21 -0.18
N TYR A 82 -10.16 6.59 0.42
CA TYR A 82 -10.36 5.48 1.35
C TYR A 82 -10.76 5.91 2.75
N ASN A 83 -11.49 5.03 3.43
CA ASN A 83 -11.81 5.18 4.85
C ASN A 83 -10.79 4.41 5.69
N VAL A 84 -10.21 5.07 6.70
CA VAL A 84 -9.46 4.39 7.76
C VAL A 84 -10.52 3.76 8.67
N VAL A 85 -10.55 2.43 8.71
CA VAL A 85 -11.50 1.68 9.52
C VAL A 85 -10.71 1.00 10.62
N GLU A 86 -11.08 1.25 11.88
CA GLU A 86 -10.61 0.46 13.00
C GLU A 86 -11.31 -0.91 12.91
N GLU A 87 -10.55 -1.99 12.75
CA GLU A 87 -11.07 -3.37 12.82
C GLU A 87 -11.64 -3.68 14.20
#